data_AF-K1S9E3-F1
#
_entry.id   AF-K1S9E3-F1
#
_cell.length_a   1.000
_cell.length_b   1.000
_cell.length_c   1.000
_cell.angle_alpha   90.00
_cell.angle_beta   90.00
_cell.angle_gamma   90.00
#
_symmetry.space_group_name_H-M   'P 1'
#
loop_
_entity.id
_entity.type
_entity.pdbx_description
1 polymer ?
#
loop_
_entity_poly.entity_id
_entity_poly.type
_entity_poly.pdbx_seq_one_letter_code
_entity_poly.pdbx_strand_id
1 'polypeptide(L)'
;NKAPIKDYIEGLNLLSSMRLCSNVPAQEIIQTALGGYQSIDELLLPGGRIYEQREVVWKALNSIDGVSAMKPKAAFYIFPKIDSKKYNIKNDEQMVYDFLVVKKFYWFREAHSTTPRPTM
;
A
#
# COMPACT_ATOMS: atom_id res chain seq x y z
N ASN A 1 -7.61 -6.00 -38.62
CA ASN A 1 -6.28 -5.60 -38.10
C ASN A 1 -5.93 -6.37 -36.82
N LYS A 2 -5.32 -7.56 -36.93
CA LYS A 2 -4.86 -8.39 -35.78
C LYS A 2 -3.33 -8.54 -35.69
N ALA A 3 -2.59 -8.09 -36.70
CA ALA A 3 -1.12 -8.16 -36.75
C ALA A 3 -0.42 -7.53 -35.53
N PRO A 4 -0.76 -6.30 -35.07
CA PRO A 4 -0.02 -5.67 -33.97
C PRO A 4 -0.20 -6.34 -32.60
N ILE A 5 -1.29 -7.09 -32.39
CA ILE A 5 -1.54 -7.82 -31.14
C ILE A 5 -0.66 -9.07 -31.07
N LYS A 6 -0.40 -9.70 -32.22
CA LYS A 6 0.43 -10.91 -32.28
C LYS A 6 1.88 -10.60 -31.95
N ASP A 7 2.43 -9.53 -32.53
CA ASP A 7 3.80 -9.09 -32.29
C ASP A 7 4.01 -8.67 -30.82
N TYR A 8 2.99 -8.07 -30.18
CA TYR A 8 3.01 -7.73 -28.76
C TYR A 8 3.04 -8.98 -27.86
N ILE A 9 2.24 -10.01 -28.17
CA ILE A 9 2.24 -11.29 -27.43
C ILE A 9 3.58 -12.02 -27.61
N GLU A 10 4.15 -12.02 -28.81
CA GLU A 10 5.48 -12.58 -29.06
C GLU A 10 6.56 -11.86 -28.23
N GLY A 11 6.49 -10.52 -28.14
CA GLY A 11 7.35 -9.73 -27.26
C GLY A 11 7.21 -10.09 -25.77
N LEU A 12 5.98 -10.26 -25.27
CA LEU A 12 5.74 -10.69 -23.88
C LEU A 12 6.28 -12.10 -23.60
N ASN A 13 6.06 -13.05 -24.53
CA ASN A 13 6.57 -14.42 -24.41
C ASN A 13 8.09 -14.47 -24.45
N LEU A 14 8.72 -13.63 -25.27
CA LEU A 14 10.17 -13.50 -25.30
C LEU A 14 10.69 -12.99 -23.95
N LEU A 15 10.11 -11.91 -23.41
CA LEU A 15 10.49 -11.36 -22.11
C LEU A 15 10.27 -12.33 -20.95
N SER A 16 9.17 -13.10 -20.95
CA SER A 16 8.92 -14.10 -19.91
C SER A 16 9.89 -15.29 -19.99
N SER A 17 10.29 -15.68 -21.20
CA SER A 17 11.22 -16.80 -21.42
C SER A 17 12.67 -16.46 -21.06
N MET A 18 13.06 -15.19 -21.10
CA MET A 18 14.41 -14.75 -20.69
C MET A 18 14.74 -15.10 -19.23
N ARG A 19 13.72 -15.24 -18.35
CA ARG A 19 13.88 -15.64 -16.95
C ARG A 19 13.52 -17.11 -16.68
N LEU A 20 13.40 -17.95 -17.73
CA LEU A 20 12.93 -19.34 -17.70
C LEU A 20 11.49 -19.52 -17.18
N CYS A 21 11.27 -19.28 -15.88
CA CYS A 21 9.96 -19.35 -15.23
C CYS A 21 9.96 -18.61 -13.88
N SER A 22 8.78 -18.33 -13.35
CA SER A 22 8.61 -17.95 -11.94
C SER A 22 8.73 -19.19 -11.04
N ASN A 23 8.87 -18.97 -9.73
CA ASN A 23 9.03 -20.04 -8.74
C ASN A 23 7.91 -21.09 -8.85
N VAL A 24 8.25 -22.31 -9.29
CA VAL A 24 7.31 -23.40 -9.58
C VAL A 24 6.48 -23.81 -8.34
N PRO A 25 7.08 -24.09 -7.15
CA PRO A 25 6.32 -24.30 -5.92
C PRO A 25 5.26 -23.23 -5.59
N ALA A 26 5.52 -21.95 -5.92
CA ALA A 26 4.56 -20.89 -5.67
C ALA A 26 3.38 -20.91 -6.66
N GLN A 27 3.58 -21.45 -7.88
CA GLN A 27 2.52 -21.58 -8.87
C GLN A 27 1.47 -22.61 -8.43
N GLU A 28 1.88 -23.70 -7.78
CA GLU A 28 0.98 -24.74 -7.23
C GLU A 28 0.00 -24.18 -6.18
N ILE A 29 0.38 -23.11 -5.48
CA ILE A 29 -0.45 -22.49 -4.43
C ILE A 29 -1.62 -21.69 -5.04
N ILE A 30 -1.51 -21.23 -6.29
CA ILE A 30 -2.50 -20.34 -6.93
C ILE A 30 -3.88 -21.00 -6.97
N GLN A 31 -3.95 -22.28 -7.33
CA GLN A 31 -5.22 -23.00 -7.43
C GLN A 31 -5.93 -23.07 -6.06
N THR A 32 -5.19 -23.36 -5.00
CA THR A 32 -5.71 -23.42 -3.64
C THR A 32 -6.15 -22.05 -3.14
N ALA A 33 -5.36 -21.01 -3.43
CA ALA A 33 -5.67 -19.63 -3.03
C ALA A 33 -6.97 -19.11 -3.70
N LEU A 34 -7.21 -19.46 -4.97
CA LEU A 34 -8.39 -19.00 -5.72
C LEU A 34 -9.63 -19.88 -5.53
N GLY A 35 -9.46 -21.20 -5.39
CA GLY A 35 -10.57 -22.17 -5.35
C GLY A 35 -11.01 -22.60 -3.96
N GLY A 36 -10.23 -22.30 -2.93
CA GLY A 36 -10.51 -22.71 -1.55
C GLY A 36 -11.41 -21.75 -0.78
N TYR A 37 -11.67 -22.10 0.49
CA TYR A 37 -12.33 -21.23 1.46
C TYR A 37 -11.50 -19.95 1.69
N GLN A 38 -12.12 -18.79 1.53
CA GLN A 38 -11.46 -17.50 1.67
C GLN A 38 -11.42 -17.08 3.15
N SER A 39 -10.43 -17.60 3.88
CA SER A 39 -10.22 -17.29 5.31
C SER A 39 -9.91 -15.81 5.60
N ILE A 40 -9.60 -15.02 4.57
CA ILE A 40 -9.33 -13.58 4.70
C ILE A 40 -10.59 -12.79 5.08
N ASP A 41 -11.77 -13.24 4.66
CA ASP A 41 -13.02 -12.49 4.85
C ASP A 41 -13.36 -12.34 6.34
N GLU A 42 -13.11 -13.37 7.15
CA GLU A 42 -13.30 -13.35 8.60
C GLU A 42 -12.45 -12.27 9.29
N LEU A 43 -11.26 -11.98 8.74
CA LEU A 43 -10.35 -10.96 9.29
C LEU A 43 -10.79 -9.53 8.95
N LEU A 44 -11.60 -9.37 7.90
CA LEU A 44 -12.06 -8.08 7.39
C LEU A 44 -13.42 -7.65 7.96
N LEU A 45 -14.21 -8.58 8.49
CA LEU A 45 -15.50 -8.30 9.11
C LEU A 45 -15.34 -7.66 10.50
N PRO A 46 -16.39 -6.99 11.04
CA PRO A 46 -16.37 -6.47 12.41
C PRO A 46 -16.06 -7.56 13.43
N GLY A 47 -15.09 -7.33 14.32
CA GLY A 47 -14.52 -8.35 15.21
C GLY A 47 -13.31 -9.10 14.63
N GLY A 48 -13.07 -8.99 13.32
CA GLY A 48 -11.87 -9.47 12.66
C GLY A 48 -10.65 -8.58 12.98
N ARG A 49 -9.46 -9.19 13.07
CA ARG A 49 -8.23 -8.49 13.47
C ARG A 49 -7.91 -7.28 12.58
N ILE A 50 -8.04 -7.43 11.26
CA ILE A 50 -7.66 -6.37 10.31
C ILE A 50 -8.67 -5.23 10.40
N TYR A 51 -9.95 -5.53 10.57
CA TYR A 51 -10.98 -4.53 10.78
C TYR A 51 -10.70 -3.67 12.02
N GLU A 52 -10.48 -4.30 13.18
CA GLU A 52 -10.24 -3.58 14.43
C GLU A 52 -8.93 -2.78 14.40
N GLN A 53 -7.86 -3.35 13.84
CA GLN A 53 -6.60 -2.63 13.66
C GLN A 53 -6.77 -1.38 12.79
N ARG A 54 -7.54 -1.48 11.70
CA ARG A 54 -7.87 -0.35 10.85
C ARG A 54 -8.63 0.73 11.62
N GLU A 55 -9.64 0.36 12.40
CA GLU A 55 -10.42 1.32 13.20
C GLU A 55 -9.55 2.05 14.23
N VAL A 56 -8.70 1.32 14.95
CA VAL A 56 -7.83 1.89 15.98
C VAL A 56 -6.82 2.85 15.36
N VAL A 57 -6.14 2.45 14.28
CA VAL A 57 -5.15 3.31 13.60
C VAL A 57 -5.82 4.56 13.03
N TRP A 58 -6.98 4.42 12.39
CA TRP A 58 -7.70 5.57 11.83
C TRP A 58 -8.15 6.56 12.91
N LYS A 59 -8.67 6.07 14.05
CA LYS A 59 -9.05 6.92 15.18
C LYS A 59 -7.84 7.60 15.82
N ALA A 60 -6.75 6.85 16.04
CA ALA A 60 -5.53 7.37 16.63
C ALA A 60 -4.92 8.49 15.76
N LEU A 61 -4.86 8.30 14.44
CA LEU A 61 -4.31 9.32 13.53
C LEU A 61 -5.17 10.59 13.49
N ASN A 62 -6.50 10.47 13.45
CA ASN A 62 -7.38 11.64 13.44
C ASN A 62 -7.52 12.33 14.81
N SER A 63 -7.07 11.70 15.89
CA SER A 63 -7.01 12.35 17.22
C SER A 63 -5.80 13.28 17.37
N ILE A 64 -4.82 13.23 16.46
CA ILE A 64 -3.62 14.07 16.50
C ILE A 64 -3.92 15.42 15.85
N ASP A 65 -3.74 16.48 16.61
CA ASP A 65 -4.06 17.85 16.19
C ASP A 65 -3.13 18.37 15.08
N GLY A 66 -3.62 18.41 13.85
CA GLY A 66 -2.82 18.76 12.66
C GLY A 66 -2.52 17.57 11.74
N VAL A 67 -3.07 16.38 12.05
CA VAL A 67 -3.03 15.20 11.20
C VAL A 67 -4.45 14.81 10.83
N SER A 68 -4.69 14.52 9.55
CA SER A 68 -5.98 14.06 9.06
C SER A 68 -5.80 12.84 8.16
N ALA A 69 -6.65 11.83 8.30
CA ALA A 69 -6.56 10.62 7.50
C ALA A 69 -7.93 10.10 7.09
N MET A 70 -8.10 9.80 5.80
CA MET A 70 -9.31 9.16 5.30
C MET A 70 -9.32 7.69 5.70
N LYS A 71 -10.48 7.16 6.09
CA LYS A 71 -10.64 5.76 6.44
C LYS A 71 -10.42 4.87 5.21
N PRO A 72 -9.43 3.96 5.20
CA PRO A 72 -9.16 3.13 4.04
C PRO A 72 -10.27 2.10 3.85
N LYS A 73 -10.79 2.00 2.63
CA LYS A 73 -11.84 1.03 2.28
C LYS A 73 -11.27 -0.37 2.01
N ALA A 74 -10.02 -0.44 1.57
CA ALA A 74 -9.30 -1.66 1.22
C ALA A 74 -7.79 -1.46 1.44
N ALA A 75 -7.02 -2.54 1.26
CA ALA A 75 -5.56 -2.61 1.49
C ALA A 75 -5.13 -2.39 2.96
N PHE A 76 -3.82 -2.48 3.20
CA PHE A 76 -3.20 -2.45 4.53
C PHE A 76 -2.52 -1.13 4.89
N TYR A 77 -2.74 -0.07 4.09
CA TYR A 77 -2.04 1.20 4.26
C TYR A 77 -3.03 2.34 4.51
N ILE A 78 -2.57 3.34 5.27
CA ILE A 78 -3.27 4.60 5.49
C ILE A 78 -2.31 5.74 5.19
N PHE A 79 -2.81 6.76 4.50
CA PHE A 79 -2.04 7.92 4.08
C PHE A 79 -2.54 9.15 4.85
N PRO A 80 -1.93 9.47 6.01
CA PRO A 80 -2.28 10.67 6.74
C PRO A 80 -1.70 11.92 6.07
N LYS A 81 -2.52 12.95 5.95
CA LYS A 81 -2.11 14.30 5.60
C LYS A 81 -1.70 15.04 6.87
N ILE A 82 -0.47 15.52 6.90
CA ILE A 82 0.12 16.27 8.00
C ILE A 82 0.17 17.76 7.62
N ASP A 83 -0.26 18.64 8.52
CA ASP A 83 -0.18 20.08 8.31
C ASP A 83 1.28 20.57 8.45
N SER A 84 1.92 20.79 7.30
CA SER A 84 3.31 21.23 7.22
C SER A 84 3.54 22.64 7.78
N LYS A 85 2.53 23.51 7.75
CA LYS A 85 2.64 24.87 8.30
C LYS A 85 2.65 24.85 9.82
N LYS A 86 1.77 24.03 10.41
CA LYS A 86 1.63 23.89 11.86
C LYS A 86 2.89 23.32 12.52
N TYR A 87 3.49 22.31 11.88
CA TYR A 87 4.68 21.64 12.40
C TYR A 87 6.00 22.14 11.81
N ASN A 88 5.96 23.21 11.00
CA ASN A 88 7.12 23.79 10.32
C ASN A 88 7.96 22.75 9.54
N ILE A 89 7.28 21.80 8.90
CA ILE A 89 7.92 20.72 8.14
C ILE A 89 8.38 21.28 6.80
N LYS A 90 9.69 21.44 6.65
CA LYS A 90 10.33 21.91 5.41
C LYS A 90 10.78 20.78 4.49
N ASN A 91 11.10 19.63 5.07
CA ASN A 91 11.47 18.42 4.37
C ASN A 91 10.90 17.20 5.12
N ASP A 92 10.03 16.48 4.43
CA ASP A 92 9.37 15.26 4.88
C ASP A 92 10.35 14.09 5.06
N GLU A 93 11.46 14.03 4.31
CA GLU A 93 12.54 13.06 4.57
C GLU A 93 13.20 13.30 5.92
N GLN A 94 13.50 14.57 6.23
CA GLN A 94 14.13 14.94 7.50
C GLN A 94 13.19 14.60 8.66
N MET A 95 11.89 14.89 8.51
CA MET A 95 10.88 14.50 9.49
C MET A 95 10.91 12.98 9.74
N VAL A 96 10.82 12.17 8.68
CA VAL A 96 10.82 10.70 8.81
C VAL A 96 12.11 10.21 9.47
N TYR A 97 13.26 10.78 9.10
CA TYR A 97 14.55 10.45 9.68
C TYR A 97 14.60 10.78 11.19
N ASP A 98 14.15 11.98 11.57
CA ASP A 98 14.13 12.41 12.97
C ASP A 98 13.22 11.50 13.82
N PHE A 99 12.06 11.12 13.27
CA PHE A 99 11.17 10.14 13.89
C PHE A 99 11.82 8.77 14.04
N LEU A 100 12.55 8.30 13.03
CA LEU A 100 13.29 7.04 13.08
C LEU A 100 14.35 7.05 14.17
N VAL A 101 15.15 8.11 14.24
CA VAL A 101 16.26 8.21 15.19
C VAL A 101 15.75 8.29 16.63
N VAL A 102 14.75 9.14 16.87
CA VAL A 102 14.23 9.45 18.21
C VAL A 102 13.27 8.38 18.72
N LYS A 103 12.34 7.90 17.88
CA LYS A 103 11.25 7.00 18.30
C LYS A 103 11.44 5.56 17.87
N LYS A 104 12.50 5.23 17.09
CA LYS A 104 12.71 3.91 16.47
C LYS A 104 11.51 3.46 15.64
N PHE A 105 10.76 4.43 15.11
CA PHE A 105 9.57 4.21 14.30
C PHE A 105 9.84 4.75 12.89
N TYR A 106 9.69 3.89 11.89
CA TYR A 106 9.91 4.25 10.48
C TYR A 106 8.59 4.48 9.77
N TRP A 107 8.44 5.67 9.18
CA TRP A 107 7.35 5.99 8.24
C TRP A 107 7.87 5.88 6.81
N PHE A 108 7.02 5.45 5.89
CA PHE A 108 7.34 5.52 4.48
C PHE A 108 6.99 6.91 3.94
N ARG A 109 7.92 7.51 3.20
CA ARG A 109 7.66 8.76 2.47
C ARG A 109 6.94 8.45 1.17
N GLU A 110 5.78 9.08 0.97
CA GLU A 110 5.07 9.04 -0.31
C GLU A 110 5.61 10.13 -1.26
N ALA A 111 6.74 9.88 -1.91
CA ALA A 111 7.34 10.85 -2.85
C ALA A 111 6.98 10.60 -4.33
N HIS A 112 6.36 9.45 -4.64
CA HIS A 112 6.14 9.01 -6.02
C HIS A 112 4.68 8.78 -6.40
N SER A 113 3.71 8.98 -5.50
CA SER A 113 2.32 9.02 -5.94
C SER A 113 2.06 10.41 -6.52
N THR A 114 1.49 10.45 -7.71
CA THR A 114 1.12 11.68 -8.42
C THR A 114 -0.05 12.42 -7.74
N THR A 115 -0.37 12.13 -6.47
CA THR A 115 -1.44 12.82 -5.76
C THR A 115 -1.08 14.30 -5.63
N PRO A 116 -1.86 15.21 -6.24
CA PRO A 116 -1.61 16.63 -6.10
C PRO A 116 -1.75 16.99 -4.62
N ARG A 117 -0.75 17.69 -4.09
CA ARG A 117 -0.84 18.31 -2.76
C ARG A 117 -2.14 19.14 -2.77
N PRO A 118 -3.11 18.89 -1.87
CA PRO A 118 -4.33 19.66 -1.87
C PRO A 118 -3.94 21.11 -1.62
N THR A 119 -4.06 21.94 -2.65
CA THR A 119 -4.04 23.39 -2.53
C THR A 119 -5.20 23.79 -1.62
N MET A 120 -4.91 24.73 -0.71
CA MET A 120 -5.84 25.28 0.29
C MET A 120 -7.21 25.61 -0.30
#